data_AF-D0R5V7-F1
#
_entry.id   AF-D0R5V7-F1
#
_cell.length_a   1.000
_cell.length_b   1.000
_cell.length_c   1.000
_cell.angle_alpha   90.00
_cell.angle_beta   90.00
_cell.angle_gamma   90.00
#
_symmetry.space_group_name_H-M   'P 1'
#
loop_
_entity.id
_entity.type
_entity.pdbx_description
1 polymer ?
#
loop_
_entity_poly.entity_id
_entity_poly.type
_entity_poly.pdbx_seq_one_letter_code
_entity_poly.pdbx_strand_id
1 'polypeptide(L)' 'MSKKFSHIGQAFSQLGQAFMLPIAILPVAGLLLGLGGALTNKAAVTSYPWLNQEWLQTILKIMNFAGSAVFNNLALIF' A
#
# COMPACT_ATOMS: atom_id res chain seq x y z
N MET A 1 -0.80 32.13 30.75
CA MET A 1 0.30 31.47 29.98
C MET A 1 -0.04 30.06 29.48
N SER A 2 -1.09 29.36 29.97
CA SER A 2 -1.32 27.93 29.60
C SER A 2 -2.18 27.65 28.35
N LYS A 3 -3.09 28.55 27.92
CA LYS A 3 -3.99 28.28 26.77
C LYS A 3 -3.22 28.05 25.45
N LYS A 4 -2.15 28.83 25.20
CA LYS A 4 -1.35 28.76 23.96
C LYS A 4 -0.57 27.44 23.82
N PHE A 5 -0.14 26.82 24.92
CA PHE A 5 0.55 25.53 24.92
C PHE A 5 -0.40 24.36 24.59
N SER A 6 -1.67 24.46 25.02
CA SER A 6 -2.70 23.45 24.72
C SER A 6 -3.05 23.36 23.23
N HIS A 7 -3.08 24.49 22.52
CA HIS A 7 -3.39 24.53 21.09
C HIS A 7 -2.30 23.92 20.22
N ILE A 8 -1.02 24.08 20.60
CA ILE A 8 0.10 23.46 19.89
C ILE A 8 0.04 21.94 20.06
N GLY A 9 -0.17 21.45 21.29
CA GLY A 9 -0.31 20.01 21.55
C GLY A 9 -1.48 19.36 20.81
N GLN A 10 -2.62 20.05 20.71
CA GLN A 10 -3.77 19.60 19.93
C GLN A 10 -3.46 19.51 18.42
N ALA A 11 -2.75 20.48 17.85
CA ALA A 11 -2.35 20.44 16.45
C ALA A 11 -1.44 19.23 16.14
N PHE A 12 -0.48 18.93 17.00
CA PHE A 12 0.36 17.73 16.85
C PHE A 12 -0.43 16.42 16.96
N SER A 13 -1.42 16.37 17.87
CA SER A 13 -2.29 15.19 18.00
C SER A 13 -3.18 14.99 16.77
N GLN A 14 -3.76 16.06 16.22
CA GLN A 14 -4.55 16.02 15.00
C GLN A 14 -3.71 15.62 13.79
N LEU A 15 -2.48 16.14 13.70
CA LEU A 15 -1.53 15.76 12.66
C LEU A 15 -1.16 14.27 12.78
N GLY A 16 -0.86 13.78 13.97
CA GLY A 16 -0.62 12.36 14.22
C GLY A 16 -1.81 11.47 13.85
N GLN A 17 -3.03 11.89 14.18
CA GLN A 17 -4.27 11.18 13.79
C GLN A 17 -4.49 11.18 12.27
N ALA A 18 -4.22 12.29 11.59
CA ALA A 18 -4.34 12.40 10.14
C ALA A 18 -3.39 11.43 9.42
N PHE A 19 -2.16 11.25 9.93
CA PHE A 19 -1.20 10.30 9.38
C PHE A 19 -1.53 8.82 9.66
N MET A 20 -2.42 8.50 10.62
CA MET A 20 -2.75 7.11 10.92
C MET A 20 -3.38 6.37 9.73
N LEU A 21 -4.27 7.03 8.99
CA LEU A 21 -4.99 6.41 7.87
C LEU A 21 -4.05 6.06 6.69
N PRO A 22 -3.22 6.99 6.18
CA PRO A 22 -2.12 6.68 5.27
C PRO A 22 -1.20 5.55 5.71
N ILE A 23 -0.77 5.54 6.98
CA ILE A 23 0.16 4.52 7.48
C ILE A 23 -0.52 3.15 7.51
N ALA A 24 -1.80 3.09 7.89
CA ALA A 24 -2.55 1.86 7.99
C ALA A 24 -2.78 1.17 6.63
N ILE A 25 -2.77 1.90 5.51
CA ILE A 25 -2.98 1.31 4.17
C ILE A 25 -1.68 0.77 3.55
N LEU A 26 -0.51 1.24 4.00
CA LEU A 26 0.80 0.82 3.47
C LEU A 26 1.04 -0.70 3.51
N PRO A 27 0.74 -1.44 4.60
CA PRO A 27 1.00 -2.88 4.65
C PRO A 27 0.17 -3.64 3.61
N VAL A 28 -1.10 -3.28 3.43
CA VAL A 28 -1.98 -3.91 2.45
C VAL A 28 -1.50 -3.61 1.03
N ALA A 29 -1.15 -2.35 0.74
CA ALA A 29 -0.55 -1.99 -0.54
C ALA A 29 0.75 -2.77 -0.83
N GLY A 30 1.59 -2.95 0.20
CA GLY A 30 2.82 -3.74 0.11
C GLY A 30 2.57 -5.22 -0.18
N LEU A 31 1.57 -5.82 0.47
CA LEU A 31 1.17 -7.20 0.21
C LEU A 31 0.62 -7.37 -1.21
N LEU A 32 -0.21 -6.45 -1.68
CA LEU A 32 -0.76 -6.49 -3.04
C LEU A 32 0.35 -6.36 -4.10
N LEU A 33 1.28 -5.42 -3.90
CA LEU A 33 2.44 -5.22 -4.76
C LEU A 33 3.36 -6.44 -4.77
N GLY A 34 3.72 -6.94 -3.59
CA GLY A 34 4.62 -8.07 -3.41
C GLY A 34 4.05 -9.36 -3.97
N LEU A 35 2.83 -9.75 -3.57
CA LEU A 35 2.20 -10.99 -4.02
C LEU A 35 1.87 -10.94 -5.51
N GLY A 36 1.29 -9.83 -5.98
CA GLY A 36 0.96 -9.66 -7.38
C GLY A 36 2.20 -9.68 -8.27
N GLY A 37 3.28 -8.99 -7.87
CA GLY A 37 4.54 -8.99 -8.60
C GLY A 37 5.27 -10.34 -8.57
N ALA A 38 5.35 -10.97 -7.40
CA ALA A 38 6.06 -12.25 -7.23
C ALA A 38 5.41 -13.38 -8.03
N LEU A 39 4.08 -13.48 -8.04
CA LEU A 39 3.37 -14.59 -8.67
C LEU A 39 3.09 -14.39 -10.16
N THR A 40 3.29 -13.19 -10.69
CA THR A 40 3.19 -12.88 -12.13
C THR A 40 4.53 -12.93 -12.85
N ASN A 41 5.64 -13.08 -12.11
CA ASN A 41 6.97 -13.07 -12.70
C ASN A 41 7.25 -14.35 -13.53
N LYS A 42 8.12 -14.23 -14.55
CA LYS A 42 8.43 -15.34 -15.47
C LYS A 42 9.02 -16.56 -14.78
N ALA A 43 9.88 -16.38 -13.78
CA ALA A 43 10.49 -17.48 -13.04
C ALA A 43 9.44 -18.24 -12.22
N ALA A 44 8.54 -17.55 -11.51
CA ALA A 44 7.46 -18.14 -10.73
C ALA A 44 6.48 -18.91 -11.62
N VAL A 45 6.08 -18.35 -12.76
CA VAL A 45 5.19 -19.04 -13.72
C VAL A 45 5.86 -20.26 -14.34
N THR A 46 7.17 -20.22 -14.59
CA THR A 46 7.94 -21.37 -15.10
C THR A 46 8.07 -22.46 -14.03
N SER A 47 8.33 -22.10 -12.77
CA SER A 47 8.43 -23.06 -11.66
C SER A 47 7.07 -23.64 -11.25
N TYR A 48 5.99 -22.88 -11.41
CA TYR A 48 4.63 -23.27 -11.03
C TYR A 48 3.66 -23.04 -12.21
N PRO A 49 3.57 -23.98 -13.17
CA PRO A 49 2.77 -23.81 -14.39
C PRO A 49 1.28 -23.57 -14.16
N TRP A 50 0.74 -24.02 -13.02
CA TRP A 50 -0.64 -23.74 -12.62
C TRP A 50 -0.91 -22.26 -12.34
N LEU A 51 0.13 -21.44 -12.12
CA LEU A 51 0.00 -19.98 -12.04
C LEU A 51 -0.35 -19.37 -13.40
N ASN A 52 -0.06 -20.03 -14.53
CA ASN A 52 -0.23 -19.47 -15.87
C ASN A 52 -1.68 -19.43 -16.39
N GLN A 53 -2.67 -19.51 -15.50
CA GLN A 53 -4.06 -19.40 -15.89
C GLN A 53 -4.41 -17.92 -16.11
N GLU A 54 -5.08 -17.61 -17.22
CA GLU A 54 -5.37 -16.23 -17.63
C GLU A 54 -6.16 -15.45 -16.55
N TRP A 55 -7.19 -16.08 -15.97
CA TRP A 55 -8.00 -15.46 -14.92
C TRP A 55 -7.18 -15.17 -13.65
N LEU A 56 -6.28 -16.07 -13.26
CA LEU A 56 -5.43 -15.92 -12.08
C LEU A 56 -4.38 -14.83 -12.30
N GLN A 57 -3.71 -14.85 -13.45
CA GLN A 57 -2.76 -13.82 -13.84
C GLN A 57 -3.41 -12.44 -13.91
N THR A 58 -4.67 -12.37 -14.35
CA THR A 58 -5.43 -11.11 -14.39
C THR A 58 -5.64 -10.55 -12.98
N ILE A 59 -6.09 -11.37 -12.03
CA ILE A 59 -6.26 -10.95 -10.62
C ILE A 59 -4.92 -10.50 -10.03
N LEU A 60 -3.86 -11.29 -10.20
CA LEU A 60 -2.53 -10.96 -9.66
C LEU A 60 -1.95 -9.67 -10.25
N LYS A 61 -2.18 -9.41 -11.55
CA LYS A 61 -1.80 -8.15 -12.19
C LYS A 61 -2.58 -6.96 -11.63
N ILE A 62 -3.88 -7.11 -11.38
CA ILE A 62 -4.70 -6.08 -10.73
C ILE A 62 -4.18 -5.80 -9.31
N MET A 63 -3.84 -6.84 -8.54
CA MET A 63 -3.22 -6.68 -7.21
C MET A 63 -1.90 -5.89 -7.30
N ASN A 64 -1.01 -6.28 -8.21
CA ASN A 64 0.25 -5.57 -8.44
C ASN A 64 0.02 -4.09 -8.80
N PHE A 65 -0.90 -3.84 -9.72
CA PHE A 65 -1.27 -2.49 -10.14
C PHE A 65 -1.84 -1.66 -8.98
N ALA A 66 -2.74 -2.23 -8.17
CA ALA A 66 -3.31 -1.56 -7.01
C ALA A 66 -2.25 -1.18 -5.97
N GLY A 67 -1.34 -2.11 -5.64
CA GLY A 67 -0.22 -1.82 -4.76
C GLY A 67 0.69 -0.73 -5.32
N SER A 68 1.08 -0.85 -6.60
CA SER A 68 1.90 0.16 -7.30
C SER A 68 1.25 1.54 -7.31
N ALA A 69 -0.06 1.62 -7.52
CA ALA A 69 -0.79 2.89 -7.53
C ALA A 69 -0.69 3.63 -6.20
N VAL A 70 -0.75 2.92 -5.07
CA VAL A 70 -0.55 3.51 -3.74
C VAL A 70 0.89 4.01 -3.58
N PHE A 71 1.89 3.17 -3.90
CA PHE A 71 3.30 3.54 -3.73
C PHE A 71 3.74 4.70 -4.64
N ASN A 72 3.21 4.77 -5.85
CA ASN A 72 3.51 5.84 -6.80
C ASN A 72 2.91 7.20 -6.39
N ASN A 73 1.89 7.21 -5.53
CA ASN A 73 1.20 8.41 -5.07
C ASN A 73 1.43 8.71 -3.59
N LEU A 74 2.46 8.12 -2.96
CA LEU A 74 2.70 8.30 -1.52
C LEU A 74 2.80 9.75 -1.09
N ALA A 75 3.47 10.60 -1.87
CA ALA A 75 3.61 12.03 -1.56
C ALA A 75 2.29 12.83 -1.65
N LEU A 76 1.22 12.26 -2.20
CA LEU A 76 -0.13 12.85 -2.18
C LEU A 76 -0.97 12.29 -1.02
N ILE A 77 -0.65 11.08 -0.56
CA ILE A 77 -1.34 10.40 0.54
C ILE A 77 -0.78 10.87 1.89
N PHE A 78 0.49 11.29 1.93
CA PHE A 78 1.23 11.81 3.09
C PHE A 78 1.59 13.29 2.89
#